data_AF-A0A3Q8VAD0-F1
#
_entry.id   AF-A0A3Q8VAD0-F1
#
_cell.length_a   1.000
_cell.length_b   1.000
_cell.length_c   1.000
_cell.angle_alpha   90.00
_cell.angle_beta   90.00
_cell.angle_gamma   90.00
#
_symmetry.space_group_name_H-M   'P 1'
#
loop_
_entity.id
_entity.type
_entity.pdbx_description
1 polymer ?
#
loop_
_entity_poly.entity_id
_entity_poly.type
_entity_poly.pdbx_seq_one_letter_code
_entity_poly.pdbx_strand_id
1 'polypeptide(L)'
;MGDGALSSVRERSSTARVVPSARPRKLSKVPFVELADGRLQGVVSSGSDIGRVYVSSVAAGTFAFACSTNNNRPCGGARGAFCNHIRALVDEAVLQYGVARVARYLKAELTSEDPDAHHVFSVMSDTRPAQGDSSAAAQVFSRFLRHLAYLELTPTTAPLPEMQWFPTTRAVA
;
A
#
# COMPACT_ATOMS: atom_id res chain seq x y z
N MET A 1 -35.79 -4.80 17.95
CA MET A 1 -35.28 -3.43 18.21
C MET A 1 -34.39 -3.51 19.45
N GLY A 2 -33.07 -3.49 19.31
CA GLY A 2 -32.17 -3.66 20.47
C GLY A 2 -30.66 -3.75 20.19
N ASP A 3 -30.21 -3.96 18.95
CA ASP A 3 -28.77 -4.19 18.66
C ASP A 3 -27.93 -2.92 18.38
N GLY A 4 -28.56 -1.78 18.07
CA GLY A 4 -27.83 -0.56 17.69
C GLY A 4 -27.06 0.11 18.84
N ALA A 5 -27.55 -0.03 20.07
CA ALA A 5 -26.94 0.63 21.24
C ALA A 5 -25.62 -0.03 21.67
N LEU A 6 -25.52 -1.36 21.57
CA LEU A 6 -24.32 -2.11 21.97
C LEU A 6 -23.19 -2.06 20.93
N SER A 7 -23.51 -1.79 19.65
CA SER A 7 -22.51 -1.57 18.60
C SER A 7 -21.75 -0.26 18.81
N SER A 8 -22.48 0.82 19.10
CA SER A 8 -21.89 2.17 19.28
C SER A 8 -21.03 2.31 20.55
N VAL A 9 -21.34 1.57 21.62
CA VAL A 9 -20.54 1.61 22.86
C VAL A 9 -19.21 0.87 22.69
N ARG A 10 -19.17 -0.23 21.91
CA ARG A 10 -17.95 -1.00 21.62
C ARG A 10 -17.03 -0.28 20.66
N GLU A 11 -17.56 0.37 19.62
CA GLU A 11 -16.78 1.23 18.72
C GLU A 11 -16.12 2.40 19.47
N ARG A 12 -16.77 2.94 20.50
CA ARG A 12 -16.24 4.01 21.36
C ARG A 12 -15.24 3.51 22.42
N SER A 13 -15.33 2.24 22.81
CA SER A 13 -14.52 1.64 23.88
C SER A 13 -13.31 0.85 23.37
N SER A 14 -13.23 0.61 22.06
CA SER A 14 -12.08 -0.05 21.44
C SER A 14 -10.93 0.94 21.21
N THR A 15 -9.79 0.71 21.87
CA THR A 15 -8.53 1.42 21.57
C THR A 15 -7.97 1.05 20.19
N ALA A 16 -8.39 -0.08 19.64
CA ALA A 16 -8.10 -0.49 18.27
C ALA A 16 -9.22 -0.03 17.33
N ARG A 17 -8.90 0.80 16.33
CA ARG A 17 -9.86 1.11 15.25
C ARG A 17 -10.22 -0.18 14.52
N VAL A 18 -11.52 -0.44 14.40
CA VAL A 18 -12.03 -1.47 13.49
C VAL A 18 -11.61 -1.09 12.07
N VAL A 19 -10.75 -1.90 11.47
CA VAL A 19 -10.32 -1.71 10.08
C VAL A 19 -11.42 -2.28 9.19
N PRO A 20 -11.92 -1.52 8.19
CA PRO A 20 -12.89 -2.05 7.25
C PRO A 20 -12.36 -3.31 6.56
N SER A 21 -13.26 -4.21 6.18
CA SER A 21 -12.91 -5.42 5.43
C SER A 21 -12.07 -5.07 4.20
N ALA A 22 -11.04 -5.89 3.93
CA ALA A 22 -10.16 -5.68 2.80
C ALA A 22 -10.96 -5.58 1.49
N ARG A 23 -10.78 -4.49 0.75
CA ARG A 23 -11.42 -4.30 -0.56
C ARG A 23 -10.78 -5.23 -1.60
N PRO A 24 -11.53 -5.69 -2.63
CA PRO A 24 -10.94 -6.44 -3.73
C PRO A 24 -9.78 -5.67 -4.37
N ARG A 25 -8.62 -6.33 -4.50
CA ARG A 25 -7.37 -5.73 -5.00
C ARG A 25 -7.04 -6.19 -6.41
N LYS A 26 -6.34 -5.36 -7.17
CA LYS A 26 -5.83 -5.73 -8.50
C LYS A 26 -4.46 -6.41 -8.37
N LEU A 27 -4.42 -7.57 -7.74
CA LEU A 27 -3.18 -8.32 -7.46
C LEU A 27 -2.38 -8.67 -8.71
N SER A 28 -3.04 -8.86 -9.85
CA SER A 28 -2.37 -9.09 -11.13
C SER A 28 -1.55 -7.88 -11.60
N LYS A 29 -1.95 -6.67 -11.21
CA LYS A 29 -1.28 -5.42 -11.60
C LYS A 29 -0.28 -4.92 -10.57
N VAL A 30 -0.68 -4.90 -9.30
CA VAL A 30 0.16 -4.47 -8.17
C VAL A 30 0.14 -5.59 -7.12
N PRO A 31 1.01 -6.60 -7.24
CA PRO A 31 1.01 -7.73 -6.32
C PRO A 31 1.49 -7.37 -4.92
N PHE A 32 2.23 -6.27 -4.74
CA PHE A 32 2.80 -5.89 -3.46
C PHE A 32 2.90 -4.38 -3.30
N VAL A 33 2.42 -3.87 -2.17
CA VAL A 33 2.52 -2.46 -1.78
C VAL A 33 2.65 -2.36 -0.26
N GLU A 34 3.57 -1.52 0.20
CA GLU A 34 3.83 -1.29 1.61
C GLU A 34 4.20 0.17 1.93
N LEU A 35 3.96 0.55 3.18
CA LEU A 35 4.46 1.78 3.78
C LEU A 35 5.53 1.36 4.80
N ALA A 36 6.79 1.38 4.39
CA ALA A 36 7.92 0.93 5.21
C ALA A 36 9.17 1.79 4.97
N ASP A 37 10.07 1.87 5.95
CA ASP A 37 11.37 2.54 5.86
C ASP A 37 11.31 3.99 5.30
N GLY A 38 10.26 4.73 5.66
CA GLY A 38 10.06 6.10 5.18
C GLY A 38 9.67 6.21 3.71
N ARG A 39 9.23 5.11 3.08
CA ARG A 39 8.85 5.04 1.67
C ARG A 39 7.49 4.40 1.46
N LEU A 40 6.76 4.90 0.47
CA LEU A 40 5.73 4.11 -0.20
C LEU A 40 6.46 3.29 -1.26
N GLN A 41 6.38 1.97 -1.17
CA GLN A 41 7.16 1.09 -2.04
C GLN A 41 6.42 -0.20 -2.36
N GLY A 42 6.82 -0.84 -3.45
CA GLY A 42 6.20 -2.09 -3.84
C GLY A 42 6.64 -2.60 -5.19
N VAL A 43 5.91 -3.59 -5.67
CA VAL A 43 6.16 -4.31 -6.92
C VAL A 43 4.94 -4.20 -7.81
N VAL A 44 5.18 -3.82 -9.07
CA VAL A 44 4.15 -3.62 -10.10
C VAL A 44 4.46 -4.54 -11.27
N SER A 45 3.47 -5.31 -11.70
CA SER A 45 3.61 -6.24 -12.83
C SER A 45 3.78 -5.48 -14.15
N SER A 46 4.67 -5.98 -15.00
CA SER A 46 4.76 -5.54 -16.39
C SER A 46 3.50 -5.97 -17.15
N GLY A 47 2.98 -5.09 -18.01
CA GLY A 47 1.89 -5.45 -18.92
C GLY A 47 2.34 -6.29 -20.12
N SER A 48 3.65 -6.33 -20.40
CA SER A 48 4.20 -6.95 -21.61
C SER A 48 4.80 -8.34 -21.40
N ASP A 49 5.05 -8.73 -20.15
CA ASP A 49 5.85 -9.91 -19.81
C ASP A 49 5.56 -10.32 -18.36
N ILE A 50 5.06 -11.53 -18.16
CA ILE A 50 4.65 -12.02 -16.83
C ILE A 50 5.85 -12.22 -15.89
N GLY A 51 7.05 -12.47 -16.43
CA GLY A 51 8.28 -12.64 -15.64
C GLY A 51 8.94 -11.32 -15.24
N ARG A 52 8.43 -10.20 -15.75
CA ARG A 52 9.00 -8.87 -15.52
C ARG A 52 8.14 -8.09 -14.55
N VAL A 53 8.79 -7.64 -13.48
CA VAL A 53 8.18 -6.73 -12.52
C VAL A 53 9.02 -5.48 -12.34
N TYR A 54 8.36 -4.40 -11.93
CA TYR A 54 8.97 -3.12 -11.62
C TYR A 54 8.90 -2.90 -10.12
N VAL A 55 10.07 -2.64 -9.53
CA VAL A 55 10.18 -2.20 -8.15
C VAL A 55 10.11 -0.69 -8.15
N SER A 56 9.09 -0.15 -7.49
CA SER A 56 8.82 1.28 -7.45
C SER A 56 8.84 1.75 -6.00
N SER A 57 9.42 2.93 -5.75
CA SER A 57 9.43 3.55 -4.44
C SER A 57 9.33 5.06 -4.52
N VAL A 58 8.74 5.66 -3.49
CA VAL A 58 8.65 7.11 -3.29
C VAL A 58 8.98 7.42 -1.83
N ALA A 59 9.96 8.30 -1.61
CA ALA A 59 10.35 8.75 -0.28
C ALA A 59 9.31 9.70 0.32
N ALA A 60 9.03 9.55 1.61
CA ALA A 60 8.16 10.46 2.34
C ALA A 60 8.81 11.85 2.49
N GLY A 61 8.01 12.91 2.35
CA GLY A 61 8.43 14.31 2.50
C GLY A 61 9.10 14.92 1.26
N THR A 62 10.11 14.25 0.69
CA THR A 62 10.79 14.76 -0.53
C THR A 62 10.15 14.27 -1.82
N PHE A 63 9.34 13.21 -1.73
CA PHE A 63 8.74 12.50 -2.87
C PHE A 63 9.76 12.00 -3.90
N ALA A 64 11.04 11.91 -3.51
CA ALA A 64 12.10 11.40 -4.36
C ALA A 64 11.77 9.96 -4.77
N PHE A 65 11.80 9.68 -6.06
CA PHE A 65 11.27 8.43 -6.60
C PHE A 65 12.30 7.61 -7.36
N ALA A 66 12.09 6.30 -7.32
CA ALA A 66 12.86 5.35 -8.11
C ALA A 66 11.93 4.27 -8.66
N CYS A 67 12.19 3.86 -9.90
CA CYS A 67 11.50 2.75 -10.54
C CYS A 67 12.48 2.00 -11.44
N SER A 68 12.67 0.72 -11.19
CA SER A 68 13.53 -0.16 -11.98
C SER A 68 12.90 -1.53 -12.12
N THR A 69 13.30 -2.29 -13.13
CA THR A 69 12.92 -3.70 -13.25
C THR A 69 13.60 -4.54 -12.16
N ASN A 70 13.14 -5.78 -11.97
CA ASN A 70 13.73 -6.79 -11.09
C ASN A 70 15.19 -7.19 -11.44
N ASN A 71 15.68 -6.84 -12.62
CA ASN A 71 17.09 -6.98 -13.01
C ASN A 71 17.85 -5.63 -13.03
N ASN A 72 17.39 -4.65 -12.22
CA ASN A 72 18.01 -3.34 -12.03
C ASN A 72 18.13 -2.46 -13.29
N ARG A 73 17.34 -2.71 -14.34
CA ARG A 73 17.28 -1.78 -15.47
C ARG A 73 16.37 -0.59 -15.12
N PRO A 74 16.77 0.66 -15.41
CA PRO A 74 15.95 1.82 -15.10
C PRO A 74 14.65 1.80 -15.91
N CYS A 75 13.55 2.21 -15.29
CA CYS A 75 12.27 2.33 -15.97
C CYS A 75 12.30 3.46 -17.01
N GLY A 76 12.04 3.14 -18.28
CA GLY A 76 12.05 4.13 -19.36
C GLY A 76 11.04 5.28 -19.18
N GLY A 77 9.97 5.06 -18.41
CA GLY A 77 8.96 6.07 -18.09
C GLY A 77 9.25 6.91 -16.84
N ALA A 78 10.32 6.63 -16.10
CA ALA A 78 10.69 7.35 -14.87
C ALA A 78 11.69 8.49 -15.12
N ARG A 79 11.70 9.06 -16.33
CA ARG A 79 12.62 10.14 -16.72
C ARG A 79 12.03 11.50 -16.33
N GLY A 80 12.40 11.99 -15.15
CA GLY A 80 12.05 13.34 -14.69
C GLY A 80 10.61 13.53 -14.19
N ALA A 81 9.79 12.47 -14.21
CA ALA A 81 8.44 12.47 -13.65
C ALA A 81 8.07 11.07 -13.15
N PHE A 82 7.02 10.98 -12.34
CA PHE A 82 6.47 9.70 -11.92
C PHE A 82 5.98 8.89 -13.13
N CYS A 83 6.46 7.64 -13.22
CA CYS A 83 6.00 6.72 -14.24
C CYS A 83 4.63 6.12 -13.89
N ASN A 84 4.00 5.46 -14.87
CA ASN A 84 2.72 4.77 -14.65
C ASN A 84 2.78 3.67 -13.58
N HIS A 85 3.96 3.10 -13.30
CA HIS A 85 4.11 2.12 -12.20
C HIS A 85 3.96 2.79 -10.84
N ILE A 86 4.54 3.99 -10.66
CA ILE A 86 4.40 4.75 -9.42
C ILE A 86 2.96 5.21 -9.22
N ARG A 87 2.29 5.66 -10.28
CA ARG A 87 0.85 5.99 -10.22
C ARG A 87 0.02 4.79 -9.75
N ALA A 88 0.19 3.63 -10.41
CA ALA A 88 -0.51 2.41 -10.01
C ALA A 88 -0.21 1.98 -8.57
N LEU A 89 1.03 2.18 -8.10
CA LEU A 89 1.43 1.91 -6.73
C LEU A 89 0.69 2.82 -5.73
N VAL A 90 0.56 4.11 -6.02
CA VAL A 90 -0.19 5.07 -5.19
C VAL A 90 -1.67 4.71 -5.14
N ASP A 91 -2.26 4.39 -6.29
CA ASP A 91 -3.67 3.96 -6.37
C ASP A 91 -3.93 2.74 -5.48
N GLU A 92 -3.09 1.72 -5.58
CA GLU A 92 -3.23 0.50 -4.77
C GLU A 92 -2.96 0.78 -3.27
N ALA A 93 -2.01 1.65 -2.95
CA ALA A 93 -1.73 2.04 -1.57
C ALA A 93 -2.95 2.72 -0.93
N VAL A 94 -3.59 3.65 -1.66
CA VAL A 94 -4.79 4.34 -1.18
C VAL A 94 -5.96 3.38 -1.06
N LEU A 95 -6.10 2.43 -1.98
CA LEU A 95 -7.12 1.38 -1.90
C LEU A 95 -6.92 0.46 -0.69
N GLN A 96 -5.68 0.08 -0.38
CA GLN A 96 -5.36 -0.86 0.70
C GLN A 96 -5.29 -0.20 2.08
N TYR A 97 -4.68 0.98 2.18
CA TYR A 97 -4.37 1.62 3.46
C TYR A 97 -5.29 2.81 3.77
N GLY A 98 -6.04 3.29 2.79
CA GLY A 98 -6.86 4.50 2.87
C GLY A 98 -6.05 5.78 2.63
N VAL A 99 -6.69 6.77 2.00
CA VAL A 99 -6.08 8.04 1.60
C VAL A 99 -5.40 8.77 2.77
N ALA A 100 -6.09 8.87 3.92
CA ALA A 100 -5.58 9.59 5.08
C ALA A 100 -4.28 8.99 5.64
N ARG A 101 -4.16 7.66 5.62
CA ARG A 101 -2.96 6.96 6.10
C ARG A 101 -1.79 7.16 5.16
N VAL A 102 -2.04 7.03 3.85
CA VAL A 102 -1.02 7.24 2.81
C VAL A 102 -0.52 8.68 2.81
N ALA A 103 -1.43 9.65 2.80
CA ALA A 103 -1.10 11.07 2.83
C ALA A 103 -0.27 11.45 4.05
N ARG A 104 -0.72 11.04 5.25
CA ARG A 104 0.01 11.27 6.50
C ARG A 104 1.40 10.63 6.47
N TYR A 105 1.52 9.40 6.00
CA TYR A 105 2.79 8.70 5.93
C TYR A 105 3.77 9.38 4.98
N LEU A 106 3.28 9.79 3.80
CA LEU A 106 4.05 10.49 2.79
C LEU A 106 4.32 11.96 3.13
N LYS A 107 3.64 12.51 4.15
CA LYS A 107 3.63 13.95 4.48
C LYS A 107 3.08 14.79 3.32
N ALA A 108 2.09 14.27 2.61
CA ALA A 108 1.34 14.99 1.60
C ALA A 108 0.16 15.72 2.26
N GLU A 109 0.14 17.05 2.14
CA GLU A 109 -0.94 17.88 2.68
C GLU A 109 -2.09 17.94 1.68
N LEU A 110 -3.25 17.40 2.05
CA LEU A 110 -4.44 17.39 1.19
C LEU A 110 -5.45 18.39 1.72
N THR A 111 -5.96 19.25 0.85
CA THR A 111 -6.92 20.33 1.18
C THR A 111 -8.36 20.02 0.72
N SER A 112 -8.57 18.92 0.01
CA SER A 112 -9.88 18.48 -0.48
C SER A 112 -10.73 17.86 0.63
N GLU A 113 -12.05 18.07 0.58
CA GLU A 113 -13.01 17.49 1.54
C GLU A 113 -13.17 15.97 1.40
N ASP A 114 -12.99 15.43 0.19
CA ASP A 114 -13.00 13.99 -0.09
C ASP A 114 -11.80 13.61 -0.97
N PRO A 115 -10.59 13.52 -0.39
CA PRO A 115 -9.39 13.28 -1.15
C PRO A 115 -9.30 11.82 -1.62
N ASP A 116 -8.71 11.61 -2.79
CA ASP A 116 -8.46 10.30 -3.37
C ASP A 116 -6.98 10.13 -3.76
N ALA A 117 -6.68 9.04 -4.48
CA ALA A 117 -5.33 8.77 -4.97
C ALA A 117 -4.83 9.83 -5.96
N HIS A 118 -5.73 10.42 -6.76
CA HIS A 118 -5.38 11.49 -7.70
C HIS A 118 -4.90 12.74 -6.95
N HIS A 119 -5.58 13.12 -5.87
CA HIS A 119 -5.16 14.24 -5.03
C HIS A 119 -3.78 14.00 -4.42
N VAL A 120 -3.53 12.80 -3.86
CA VAL A 120 -2.19 12.42 -3.35
C VAL A 120 -1.13 12.55 -4.44
N PHE A 121 -1.40 12.00 -5.62
CA PHE A 121 -0.47 12.04 -6.74
C PHE A 121 -0.21 13.47 -7.24
N SER A 122 -1.23 14.33 -7.27
CA SER A 122 -1.10 15.74 -7.68
C SER A 122 -0.16 16.49 -6.73
N VAL A 123 -0.42 16.44 -5.42
CA VAL A 123 0.41 17.12 -4.41
C VAL A 123 1.86 16.69 -4.51
N MET A 124 2.11 15.39 -4.67
CA MET A 124 3.47 14.87 -4.86
C MET A 124 4.12 15.35 -6.16
N SER A 125 3.35 15.50 -7.24
CA SER A 125 3.87 15.91 -8.56
C SER A 125 4.19 17.40 -8.59
N ASP A 126 3.38 18.21 -7.90
CA ASP A 126 3.51 19.67 -7.85
C ASP A 126 4.81 20.12 -7.18
N THR A 127 5.40 19.29 -6.29
CA THR A 127 6.72 19.56 -5.70
C THR A 127 7.88 19.34 -6.66
N ARG A 128 7.62 18.85 -7.88
CA ARG A 128 8.63 18.49 -8.90
C ARG A 128 9.76 17.63 -8.32
N PRO A 129 9.43 16.44 -7.79
CA PRO A 129 10.39 15.63 -7.07
C PRO A 129 11.53 15.16 -7.97
N ALA A 130 12.71 15.06 -7.37
CA ALA A 130 13.89 14.53 -8.04
C ALA A 130 13.78 13.00 -8.20
N GLN A 131 14.39 12.48 -9.27
CA GLN A 131 14.65 11.06 -9.37
C GLN A 131 15.73 10.68 -8.34
N GLY A 132 15.39 9.78 -7.42
CA GLY A 132 16.30 9.27 -6.40
C GLY A 132 17.11 8.06 -6.86
N ASP A 133 17.90 7.51 -5.95
CA ASP A 133 18.63 6.26 -6.17
C ASP A 133 17.70 5.03 -6.11
N SER A 134 18.14 3.93 -6.71
CA SER A 134 17.45 2.63 -6.70
C SER A 134 17.92 1.72 -5.55
N SER A 135 18.54 2.25 -4.50
CA SER A 135 19.14 1.43 -3.42
C SER A 135 18.11 0.59 -2.68
N ALA A 136 16.88 1.10 -2.54
CA ALA A 136 15.77 0.40 -1.90
C ALA A 136 15.26 -0.82 -2.71
N ALA A 137 15.56 -0.90 -4.01
CA ALA A 137 14.91 -1.87 -4.89
C ALA A 137 15.14 -3.33 -4.48
N ALA A 138 16.38 -3.68 -4.10
CA ALA A 138 16.72 -5.04 -3.68
C ALA A 138 15.97 -5.46 -2.41
N GLN A 139 15.92 -4.59 -1.40
CA GLN A 139 15.24 -4.85 -0.14
C GLN A 139 13.73 -5.00 -0.34
N VAL A 140 13.11 -4.13 -1.15
CA VAL A 140 11.69 -4.21 -1.50
C VAL A 140 11.38 -5.51 -2.22
N PHE A 141 12.24 -5.91 -3.17
CA PHE A 141 12.05 -7.16 -3.90
C PHE A 141 12.18 -8.38 -2.97
N SER A 142 13.15 -8.40 -2.04
CA SER A 142 13.26 -9.47 -1.04
C SER A 142 12.03 -9.55 -0.11
N ARG A 143 11.45 -8.41 0.29
CA ARG A 143 10.20 -8.38 1.07
C ARG A 143 9.02 -8.91 0.26
N PHE A 144 8.96 -8.58 -1.03
CA PHE A 144 7.96 -9.14 -1.94
C PHE A 144 8.08 -10.67 -2.04
N LEU A 145 9.29 -11.23 -2.23
CA LEU A 145 9.48 -12.68 -2.26
C LEU A 145 9.04 -13.35 -0.96
N ARG A 146 9.35 -12.72 0.19
CA ARG A 146 8.86 -13.19 1.49
C ARG A 146 7.33 -13.13 1.58
N HIS A 147 6.71 -12.10 1.02
CA HIS A 147 5.25 -11.99 0.94
C HIS A 147 4.64 -13.14 0.12
N LEU A 148 5.24 -13.49 -1.02
CA LEU A 148 4.79 -14.62 -1.83
C LEU A 148 4.87 -15.94 -1.06
N ALA A 149 5.95 -16.18 -0.31
CA ALA A 149 6.08 -17.38 0.52
C ALA A 149 4.94 -17.50 1.57
N TYR A 150 4.41 -16.38 2.08
CA TYR A 150 3.24 -16.42 2.95
C TYR A 150 1.95 -16.83 2.23
N LEU A 151 1.83 -16.51 0.94
CA LEU A 151 0.67 -16.88 0.13
C LEU A 151 0.67 -18.35 -0.29
N GLU A 152 1.81 -19.03 -0.17
CA GLU A 152 1.94 -20.47 -0.41
C GLU A 152 1.37 -21.31 0.76
N LEU A 153 1.19 -20.71 1.93
CA LEU A 153 0.61 -21.38 3.09
C LEU A 153 -0.90 -21.58 2.89
N THR A 154 -1.40 -22.75 3.29
CA THR A 154 -2.84 -23.03 3.26
C THR A 154 -3.58 -22.07 4.21
N PRO A 155 -4.57 -21.30 3.72
CA PRO A 155 -5.33 -20.41 4.57
C PRO A 155 -6.12 -21.23 5.59
N THR A 156 -6.13 -20.77 6.85
CA THR A 156 -6.89 -21.41 7.93
C THR A 156 -7.71 -20.36 8.66
N THR A 157 -8.92 -20.75 9.08
CA THR A 157 -9.78 -19.99 9.99
C THR A 157 -9.79 -20.61 11.39
N ALA A 158 -8.90 -21.59 11.65
CA ALA A 158 -8.74 -22.18 12.97
C ALA A 158 -8.42 -21.08 14.00
N PRO A 159 -8.99 -21.15 15.20
CA PRO A 159 -8.78 -20.14 16.23
C PRO A 159 -7.29 -20.08 16.58
N LEU A 160 -6.70 -18.89 16.48
CA LEU A 160 -5.36 -18.61 16.98
C LEU A 160 -5.47 -18.36 18.49
N PRO A 161 -4.89 -19.21 19.36
CA PRO A 161 -5.01 -19.07 20.80
C PRO A 161 -4.57 -17.68 21.30
N GLU A 162 -3.56 -17.09 20.68
CA GLU A 162 -3.05 -15.75 21.01
C GLU A 162 -4.01 -14.63 20.61
N MET A 163 -4.96 -14.89 19.70
CA MET A 163 -5.98 -13.93 19.29
C MET A 163 -7.18 -13.88 20.24
N GLN A 164 -7.26 -14.79 21.23
CA GLN A 164 -8.37 -14.86 22.19
C GLN A 164 -8.51 -13.61 23.07
N TRP A 165 -7.42 -12.86 23.27
CA TRP A 165 -7.42 -11.62 24.03
C TRP A 165 -8.00 -10.44 23.24
N PHE A 166 -8.18 -10.58 21.93
CA PHE A 166 -8.81 -9.57 21.09
C PHE A 166 -10.29 -9.91 20.88
N PRO A 167 -11.22 -8.99 21.19
CA PRO A 167 -12.63 -9.23 20.94
C PRO A 167 -12.86 -9.45 19.43
N THR A 168 -13.34 -10.63 19.06
CA THR A 168 -13.65 -10.97 17.66
C THR A 168 -14.91 -10.21 17.23
N THR A 169 -14.84 -9.47 16.12
CA THR A 169 -15.94 -8.56 15.73
C THR A 169 -17.17 -9.26 15.16
N ARG A 170 -17.13 -10.54 14.81
CA ARG A 170 -18.32 -11.36 14.51
C ARG A 170 -17.92 -12.81 14.28
N ALA A 171 -18.71 -13.76 14.79
CA ALA A 171 -18.72 -15.11 14.22
C ALA A 171 -19.40 -15.03 12.85
N VAL A 172 -18.68 -15.41 11.79
CA VAL A 172 -19.30 -15.66 10.48
C VAL A 172 -19.92 -17.05 10.59
N ALA A 173 -21.25 -17.09 10.68
CA ALA A 173 -22.04 -18.31 10.51
C ALA A 173 -22.27 -18.57 9.02
#